data_AF-A0AAG5D2Z0-F1
#
_entry.id   AF-A0AAG5D2Z0-F1
#
_cell.length_a   1.000
_cell.length_b   1.000
_cell.length_c   1.000
_cell.angle_alpha   90.00
_cell.angle_beta   90.00
_cell.angle_gamma   90.00
#
_symmetry.space_group_name_H-M   'P 1'
#
loop_
_entity.id
_entity.type
_entity.pdbx_description
1 polymer ?
#
loop_
_entity_poly.entity_id
_entity_poly.type
_entity_poly.pdbx_seq_one_letter_code
_entity_poly.pdbx_strand_id
1 'polypeptide(L)'
;MDPEKEEYELQHFNFTSGEIVTQNIEMVQTLLRSSFAEFTEQFVKKQQIPQASADQLRANCAKTSIEMYNDCLPAINALNALYRETFTIPENVLLPTNLLQTRGQTEDLVNELTKEVSNAKEAVLQGAVFLASLDAEAEFHQALEQCQEAEEAVVELLKDFQEEEVDSDEVSDLVKRLEIAGIIQDNFERDGAELDTFLLQK
;
A
#
# COMPACT_ATOMS: atom_id res chain seq x y z
N MET A 1 -38.89 1.69 -19.51
CA MET A 1 -38.27 2.13 -18.26
C MET A 1 -37.05 2.95 -18.62
N ASP A 2 -36.71 3.93 -17.80
CA ASP A 2 -35.53 4.75 -18.01
C ASP A 2 -34.30 3.94 -17.56
N PRO A 3 -33.35 3.60 -18.44
CA PRO A 3 -32.23 2.72 -18.11
C PRO A 3 -31.37 3.27 -16.96
N GLU A 4 -31.24 4.59 -16.87
CA GLU A 4 -30.49 5.26 -15.80
C GLU A 4 -31.15 5.05 -14.43
N LYS A 5 -32.49 4.98 -14.40
CA LYS A 5 -33.25 4.73 -13.19
C LYS A 5 -33.13 3.28 -12.71
N GLU A 6 -33.14 2.33 -13.63
CA GLU A 6 -32.90 0.92 -13.31
C GLU A 6 -31.50 0.69 -12.76
N GLU A 7 -30.48 1.36 -13.32
CA GLU A 7 -29.11 1.29 -12.80
C GLU A 7 -29.02 1.88 -11.38
N TYR A 8 -29.74 2.98 -11.13
CA TYR A 8 -29.83 3.60 -9.80
C TYR A 8 -30.48 2.69 -8.76
N GLU A 9 -31.57 2.05 -9.13
CA GLU A 9 -32.27 1.05 -8.31
C GLU A 9 -31.37 -0.16 -8.06
N LEU A 10 -30.67 -0.64 -9.09
CA LEU A 10 -29.73 -1.75 -8.98
C LEU A 10 -28.57 -1.42 -8.03
N GLN A 11 -28.02 -0.21 -8.08
CA GLN A 11 -26.96 0.24 -7.18
C GLN A 11 -27.41 0.20 -5.70
N HIS A 12 -28.70 0.46 -5.44
CA HIS A 12 -29.21 0.50 -4.07
C HIS A 12 -29.69 -0.86 -3.55
N PHE A 13 -30.49 -1.57 -4.34
CA PHE A 13 -31.17 -2.80 -3.94
C PHE A 13 -30.41 -4.08 -4.33
N ASN A 14 -29.45 -3.99 -5.26
CA ASN A 14 -28.77 -5.12 -5.91
C ASN A 14 -29.70 -6.04 -6.74
N PHE A 15 -30.94 -5.62 -6.96
CA PHE A 15 -31.89 -6.27 -7.86
C PHE A 15 -32.80 -5.22 -8.46
N THR A 16 -33.42 -5.54 -9.58
CA THR A 16 -34.45 -4.69 -10.20
C THR A 16 -35.85 -5.09 -9.76
N SER A 17 -36.78 -4.13 -9.78
CA SER A 17 -38.20 -4.42 -9.52
C SER A 17 -38.76 -5.49 -10.48
N GLY A 18 -38.25 -5.58 -11.71
CA GLY A 18 -38.60 -6.62 -12.69
C GLY A 18 -38.12 -8.02 -12.30
N GLU A 19 -36.93 -8.15 -11.73
CA GLU A 19 -36.40 -9.43 -11.25
C GLU A 19 -37.25 -9.99 -10.11
N ILE A 20 -37.64 -9.16 -9.13
CA ILE A 20 -38.54 -9.59 -8.05
C ILE A 20 -39.90 -10.05 -8.59
N VAL A 21 -40.48 -9.31 -9.54
CA VAL A 21 -41.75 -9.69 -10.16
C VAL A 21 -41.63 -11.03 -10.87
N THR A 22 -40.53 -11.26 -11.58
CA THR A 22 -40.28 -12.52 -12.30
C THR A 22 -40.11 -13.68 -11.33
N GLN A 23 -39.28 -13.51 -10.29
CA GLN A 23 -39.08 -14.51 -9.24
C GLN A 23 -40.38 -14.86 -8.51
N ASN A 24 -41.22 -13.86 -8.24
CA ASN A 24 -42.52 -14.08 -7.60
C ASN A 24 -43.46 -14.92 -8.48
N ILE A 25 -43.51 -14.64 -9.78
CA ILE A 25 -44.29 -15.43 -10.75
C ILE A 25 -43.82 -16.90 -10.76
N GLU A 26 -42.52 -17.12 -10.89
CA GLU A 26 -41.93 -18.47 -10.90
C GLU A 26 -42.17 -19.22 -9.58
N MET A 27 -42.04 -18.52 -8.46
CA MET A 27 -42.27 -19.06 -7.11
C MET A 27 -43.71 -19.54 -6.96
N VAL A 28 -44.69 -18.70 -7.31
CA VAL A 28 -46.12 -19.05 -7.19
C VAL A 28 -46.49 -20.22 -8.09
N GLN A 29 -46.01 -20.24 -9.34
CA GLN A 29 -46.25 -21.35 -10.26
C GLN A 29 -45.64 -22.66 -9.74
N THR A 30 -44.43 -22.59 -9.18
CA THR A 30 -43.75 -23.76 -8.62
C THR A 30 -44.49 -24.29 -7.39
N LEU A 31 -44.93 -23.41 -6.49
CA LEU A 31 -45.71 -23.75 -5.29
C LEU A 31 -47.05 -24.38 -5.63
N LEU A 32 -47.77 -23.82 -6.61
CA LEU A 32 -49.04 -24.41 -7.08
C LEU A 32 -48.80 -25.82 -7.63
N ARG A 33 -47.79 -25.98 -8.49
CA ARG A 33 -47.47 -27.28 -9.10
C ARG A 33 -47.07 -28.32 -8.06
N SER A 34 -46.22 -27.97 -7.09
CA SER A 34 -45.82 -28.90 -6.03
C SER A 34 -46.98 -29.27 -5.11
N SER A 35 -47.77 -28.27 -4.68
CA SER A 35 -48.94 -28.49 -3.83
C SER A 35 -49.96 -29.41 -4.50
N PHE A 36 -50.21 -29.23 -5.81
CA PHE A 36 -51.12 -30.09 -6.55
C PHE A 36 -50.60 -31.50 -6.75
N ALA A 37 -49.30 -31.67 -7.00
CA ALA A 37 -48.69 -32.98 -7.10
C ALA A 37 -48.82 -33.75 -5.77
N GLU A 38 -48.51 -33.09 -4.65
CA GLU A 38 -48.64 -33.67 -3.31
C GLU A 38 -50.10 -34.00 -2.97
N PHE A 39 -51.02 -33.07 -3.22
CA PHE A 39 -52.45 -33.30 -3.01
C PHE A 39 -52.96 -34.50 -3.80
N THR A 40 -52.55 -34.61 -5.06
CA THR A 40 -52.97 -35.70 -5.96
C THR A 40 -52.44 -37.04 -5.48
N GLU A 41 -51.17 -37.11 -5.08
CA GLU A 41 -50.59 -38.32 -4.51
C GLU A 41 -51.27 -38.74 -3.21
N GLN A 42 -51.59 -37.78 -2.32
CA GLN A 42 -52.34 -38.06 -1.10
C GLN A 42 -53.77 -38.54 -1.39
N PHE A 43 -54.43 -37.92 -2.38
CA PHE A 43 -55.79 -38.25 -2.78
C PHE A 43 -55.88 -39.67 -3.36
N VAL A 44 -54.97 -40.01 -4.28
CA VAL A 44 -54.87 -41.35 -4.88
C VAL A 44 -54.62 -42.42 -3.80
N LYS A 45 -53.71 -42.16 -2.85
CA LYS A 45 -53.42 -43.08 -1.75
C LYS A 45 -54.62 -43.28 -0.80
N LYS A 46 -55.31 -42.21 -0.43
CA LYS A 46 -56.44 -42.28 0.52
C LYS A 46 -57.68 -42.95 -0.09
N GLN A 47 -57.96 -42.72 -1.37
CA GLN A 47 -59.13 -43.27 -2.04
C GLN A 47 -58.89 -44.60 -2.77
N GLN A 48 -57.65 -45.11 -2.79
CA GLN A 48 -57.27 -46.34 -3.50
C GLN A 48 -57.73 -46.33 -4.96
N ILE A 49 -57.50 -45.22 -5.65
CA ILE A 49 -57.98 -45.00 -7.02
C ILE A 49 -57.27 -45.98 -7.98
N PRO A 50 -58.00 -46.61 -8.93
CA PRO A 50 -57.38 -47.45 -9.96
C PRO A 50 -56.29 -46.71 -10.73
N GLN A 51 -55.19 -47.41 -11.05
CA GLN A 51 -53.99 -46.80 -11.65
C GLN A 51 -54.28 -45.99 -12.92
N ALA A 52 -55.15 -46.49 -13.80
CA ALA A 52 -55.52 -45.80 -15.04
C ALA A 52 -56.19 -44.44 -14.80
N SER A 53 -57.00 -44.31 -13.74
CA SER A 53 -57.65 -43.04 -13.36
C SER A 53 -56.69 -42.13 -12.59
N ALA A 54 -55.76 -42.69 -11.82
CA ALA A 54 -54.72 -41.93 -11.14
C ALA A 54 -53.77 -41.25 -12.14
N ASP A 55 -53.39 -41.93 -13.23
CA ASP A 55 -52.52 -41.37 -14.27
C ASP A 55 -53.22 -40.25 -15.05
N GLN A 56 -54.53 -40.37 -15.30
CA GLN A 56 -55.33 -39.28 -15.87
C GLN A 56 -55.41 -38.07 -14.93
N LEU A 57 -55.55 -38.30 -13.62
CA LEU A 57 -55.59 -37.23 -12.63
C LEU A 57 -54.25 -36.46 -12.60
N ARG A 58 -53.13 -37.19 -12.58
CA ARG A 58 -51.78 -36.59 -12.68
C ARG A 58 -51.59 -35.76 -13.95
N ALA A 59 -52.06 -36.25 -15.10
CA ALA A 59 -51.99 -35.53 -16.36
C ALA A 59 -52.83 -34.23 -16.34
N ASN A 60 -53.94 -34.22 -15.61
CA ASN A 60 -54.82 -33.05 -15.47
C ASN A 60 -54.32 -32.04 -14.43
N CYS A 61 -53.51 -32.45 -13.44
CA CYS A 61 -52.94 -31.54 -12.43
C CYS A 61 -52.23 -30.33 -13.04
N ALA A 62 -51.46 -30.54 -14.11
CA ALA A 62 -50.76 -29.45 -14.78
C ALA A 62 -51.74 -28.42 -15.34
N LYS A 63 -52.83 -28.86 -15.98
CA LYS A 63 -53.87 -27.96 -16.50
C LYS A 63 -54.57 -27.21 -15.37
N THR A 64 -54.97 -27.91 -14.32
CA THR A 64 -55.64 -27.31 -13.16
C THR A 64 -54.74 -26.30 -12.44
N SER A 65 -53.43 -26.56 -12.35
CA SER A 65 -52.48 -25.62 -11.76
C SER A 65 -52.36 -24.32 -12.56
N ILE A 66 -52.45 -24.40 -13.90
CA ILE A 66 -52.44 -23.23 -14.79
C ILE A 66 -53.74 -22.44 -14.66
N GLU A 67 -54.88 -23.13 -14.60
CA GLU A 67 -56.19 -22.50 -14.41
C GLU A 67 -56.26 -21.75 -13.06
N MET A 68 -55.84 -22.38 -11.96
CA MET A 68 -55.76 -21.70 -10.67
C MET A 68 -54.77 -20.53 -10.65
N TYR A 69 -53.65 -20.65 -11.37
CA TYR A 69 -52.73 -19.51 -11.50
C TYR A 69 -53.41 -18.33 -12.22
N ASN A 70 -54.18 -18.60 -13.28
CA ASN A 70 -54.95 -17.57 -13.98
C ASN A 70 -56.02 -16.94 -13.09
N ASP A 71 -56.67 -17.71 -12.23
CA ASP A 71 -57.64 -17.19 -11.26
C ASP A 71 -56.96 -16.29 -10.21
N CYS A 72 -55.74 -16.62 -9.80
CA CYS A 72 -54.93 -15.82 -8.87
C CYS A 72 -54.26 -14.61 -9.54
N LEU A 73 -54.22 -14.55 -10.87
CA LEU A 73 -53.50 -13.53 -11.64
C LEU A 73 -53.85 -12.08 -11.26
N PRO A 74 -55.12 -11.72 -10.99
CA PRO A 74 -55.46 -10.36 -10.55
C PRO A 74 -54.79 -9.97 -9.24
N ALA A 75 -54.75 -10.88 -8.26
CA ALA A 75 -54.11 -10.66 -6.97
C ALA A 75 -52.58 -10.59 -7.11
N ILE A 76 -52.00 -11.46 -7.95
CA ILE A 76 -50.57 -11.44 -8.29
C ILE A 76 -50.19 -10.11 -8.96
N ASN A 77 -51.02 -9.61 -9.87
CA ASN A 77 -50.79 -8.33 -10.53
C ASN A 77 -50.86 -7.15 -9.56
N ALA A 78 -51.79 -7.17 -8.60
CA ALA A 78 -51.85 -6.17 -7.54
C ALA A 78 -50.58 -6.18 -6.67
N LEU A 79 -50.09 -7.37 -6.31
CA LEU A 79 -48.82 -7.52 -5.57
C LEU A 79 -47.62 -7.05 -6.41
N ASN A 80 -47.58 -7.38 -7.69
CA ASN A 80 -46.52 -6.93 -8.60
C ASN A 80 -46.52 -5.41 -8.80
N ALA A 81 -47.68 -4.76 -8.79
CA ALA A 81 -47.78 -3.31 -8.78
C ALA A 81 -47.19 -2.72 -7.49
N LEU A 82 -47.49 -3.33 -6.33
CA LEU A 82 -46.94 -2.92 -5.03
C LEU A 82 -45.40 -3.06 -5.01
N TYR A 83 -44.85 -4.13 -5.57
CA TYR A 83 -43.39 -4.28 -5.67
C TYR A 83 -42.76 -3.19 -6.53
N ARG A 84 -43.39 -2.83 -7.65
CA ARG A 84 -42.92 -1.72 -8.48
C ARG A 84 -42.97 -0.40 -7.73
N GLU A 85 -44.04 -0.13 -6.97
CA GLU A 85 -44.12 1.10 -6.16
C GLU A 85 -43.10 1.13 -5.02
N THR A 86 -42.86 -0.01 -4.37
CA THR A 86 -42.00 -0.09 -3.18
C THR A 86 -40.51 -0.05 -3.52
N PHE A 87 -40.12 -0.75 -4.59
CA PHE A 87 -38.71 -0.87 -5.02
C PHE A 87 -38.32 0.14 -6.10
N THR A 88 -39.08 1.23 -6.23
CA THR A 88 -38.73 2.37 -7.08
C THR A 88 -38.08 3.46 -6.25
N ILE A 89 -36.96 4.01 -6.71
CA ILE A 89 -36.36 5.20 -6.10
C ILE A 89 -36.97 6.45 -6.77
N PRO A 90 -37.49 7.42 -5.99
CA PRO A 90 -37.95 8.68 -6.55
C PRO A 90 -36.81 9.47 -7.20
N GLU A 91 -37.09 10.13 -8.33
CA GLU A 91 -36.07 10.89 -9.11
C GLU A 91 -35.42 12.03 -8.32
N ASN A 92 -36.10 12.52 -7.28
CA ASN A 92 -35.61 13.60 -6.43
C ASN A 92 -34.76 13.11 -5.24
N VAL A 93 -34.49 11.81 -5.12
CA VAL A 93 -33.72 11.23 -4.01
C VAL A 93 -32.33 10.83 -4.50
N LEU A 94 -31.32 11.44 -3.87
CA LEU A 94 -29.93 11.05 -4.08
C LEU A 94 -29.54 9.91 -3.13
N LEU A 95 -28.91 8.87 -3.67
CA LEU A 95 -28.30 7.80 -2.90
C LEU A 95 -27.14 8.31 -2.06
N PRO A 96 -26.92 7.72 -0.86
CA PRO A 96 -25.82 8.12 0.02
C PRO A 96 -24.44 8.07 -0.64
N THR A 97 -24.22 7.13 -1.57
CA THR A 97 -22.97 7.00 -2.36
C THR A 97 -22.71 8.24 -3.22
N ASN A 98 -23.77 8.85 -3.73
CA ASN A 98 -23.70 10.01 -4.62
C ASN A 98 -23.69 11.33 -3.84
N LEU A 99 -23.94 11.32 -2.52
CA LEU A 99 -23.73 12.49 -1.66
C LEU A 99 -22.25 12.91 -1.55
N LEU A 100 -21.32 11.97 -1.76
CA LEU A 100 -19.89 12.29 -1.83
C LEU A 100 -19.53 12.94 -3.18
N GLN A 101 -20.23 12.58 -4.26
CA GLN A 101 -20.08 13.21 -5.56
C GLN A 101 -20.66 14.63 -5.58
N THR A 102 -21.74 14.91 -4.85
CA THR A 102 -22.28 16.28 -4.74
C THR A 102 -21.37 17.23 -3.97
N ARG A 103 -20.48 16.71 -3.11
CA ARG A 103 -19.39 17.53 -2.55
C ARG A 103 -18.40 18.00 -3.60
N GLY A 104 -18.51 17.52 -4.84
CA GLY A 104 -17.82 18.07 -5.99
C GLY A 104 -16.36 18.30 -5.67
N GLN A 105 -15.65 17.23 -5.25
CA GLN A 105 -14.20 17.28 -5.33
C GLN A 105 -13.90 17.51 -6.80
N THR A 106 -13.65 18.78 -7.14
CA THR A 106 -13.39 19.20 -8.50
C THR A 106 -12.18 18.42 -8.99
N GLU A 107 -12.14 18.10 -10.28
CA GLU A 107 -10.94 17.49 -10.88
C GLU A 107 -9.70 18.30 -10.54
N ASP A 108 -9.84 19.63 -10.41
CA ASP A 108 -8.80 20.55 -9.93
C ASP A 108 -8.28 20.20 -8.54
N LEU A 109 -9.17 19.93 -7.56
CA LEU A 109 -8.76 19.54 -6.20
C LEU A 109 -8.07 18.17 -6.20
N VAL A 110 -8.56 17.23 -7.00
CA VAL A 110 -7.93 15.90 -7.13
C VAL A 110 -6.54 16.02 -7.77
N ASN A 111 -6.41 16.87 -8.79
CA ASN A 111 -5.13 17.14 -9.46
C ASN A 111 -4.15 17.85 -8.53
N GLU A 112 -4.60 18.82 -7.75
CA GLU A 112 -3.79 19.50 -6.73
C GLU A 112 -3.29 18.51 -5.67
N LEU A 113 -4.19 17.70 -5.12
CA LEU A 113 -3.85 16.71 -4.11
C LEU A 113 -2.87 15.65 -4.66
N THR A 114 -3.05 15.24 -5.91
CA THR A 114 -2.13 14.30 -6.59
C THR A 114 -0.74 14.91 -6.76
N LYS A 115 -0.67 16.20 -7.09
CA LYS A 115 0.59 16.94 -7.22
C LYS A 115 1.26 17.13 -5.87
N GLU A 116 0.51 17.42 -4.81
CA GLU A 116 1.05 17.49 -3.45
C GLU A 116 1.62 16.15 -3.00
N VAL A 117 0.91 15.05 -3.26
CA VAL A 117 1.38 13.69 -2.96
C VAL A 117 2.65 13.36 -3.74
N SER A 118 2.74 13.72 -5.02
CA SER A 118 3.97 13.49 -5.80
C SER A 118 5.15 14.30 -5.27
N ASN A 119 4.93 15.56 -4.91
CA ASN A 119 5.97 16.42 -4.37
C ASN A 119 6.46 15.92 -3.00
N ALA A 120 5.54 15.51 -2.13
CA ALA A 120 5.88 14.94 -0.83
C ALA A 120 6.67 13.64 -0.99
N LYS A 121 6.29 12.77 -1.95
CA LYS A 121 7.04 11.55 -2.26
C LYS A 121 8.46 11.86 -2.73
N GLU A 122 8.64 12.85 -3.60
CA GLU A 122 9.96 13.25 -4.08
C GLU A 122 10.83 13.79 -2.94
N ALA A 123 10.26 14.65 -2.08
CA ALA A 123 10.96 15.17 -0.91
C ALA A 123 11.39 14.05 0.07
N VAL A 124 10.54 13.05 0.28
CA VAL A 124 10.88 11.88 1.11
C VAL A 124 12.00 11.05 0.49
N LEU A 125 11.99 10.84 -0.84
CA LEU A 125 13.06 10.11 -1.53
C LEU A 125 14.39 10.86 -1.45
N GLN A 126 14.38 12.17 -1.68
CA GLN A 126 15.58 13.02 -1.53
C GLN A 126 16.08 13.00 -0.09
N GLY A 127 15.18 13.09 0.90
CA GLY A 127 15.52 12.97 2.32
C GLY A 127 16.14 11.62 2.67
N ALA A 128 15.61 10.52 2.11
CA ALA A 128 16.16 9.18 2.33
C ALA A 128 17.58 9.02 1.74
N VAL A 129 17.82 9.55 0.54
CA VAL A 129 19.17 9.55 -0.07
C VAL A 129 20.14 10.39 0.75
N PHE A 130 19.69 11.56 1.22
CA PHE A 130 20.51 12.44 2.05
C PHE A 130 20.89 11.77 3.38
N LEU A 131 19.94 11.12 4.05
CA LEU A 131 20.23 10.36 5.27
C LEU A 131 21.25 9.24 5.01
N ALA A 132 21.09 8.47 3.94
CA ALA A 132 22.06 7.45 3.57
C ALA A 132 23.46 8.03 3.28
N SER A 133 23.54 9.24 2.70
CA SER A 133 24.83 9.91 2.49
C SER A 133 25.46 10.39 3.79
N LEU A 134 24.65 10.88 4.75
CA LEU A 134 25.12 11.29 6.07
C LEU A 134 25.63 10.10 6.89
N ASP A 135 24.94 8.96 6.81
CA ASP A 135 25.39 7.73 7.48
C ASP A 135 26.75 7.27 6.91
N ALA A 136 26.90 7.29 5.58
CA ALA A 136 28.18 6.97 4.94
C ALA A 136 29.30 7.96 5.30
N GLU A 137 28.99 9.26 5.43
CA GLU A 137 29.96 10.26 5.89
C GLU A 137 30.35 10.04 7.36
N ALA A 138 29.39 9.71 8.22
CA ALA A 138 29.65 9.42 9.63
C ALA A 138 30.55 8.19 9.81
N GLU A 139 30.30 7.12 9.06
CA GLU A 139 31.18 5.94 9.03
C GLU A 139 32.60 6.28 8.55
N PHE A 140 32.73 7.17 7.55
CA PHE A 140 34.02 7.62 7.06
C PHE A 140 34.80 8.45 8.10
N HIS A 141 34.14 9.38 8.79
CA HIS A 141 34.78 10.15 9.88
C HIS A 141 35.21 9.23 11.03
N GLN A 142 34.37 8.25 11.41
CA GLN A 142 34.73 7.27 12.43
C GLN A 142 35.96 6.44 12.04
N ALA A 143 36.12 6.10 10.75
CA ALA A 143 37.32 5.43 10.26
C ALA A 143 38.57 6.34 10.31
N LEU A 144 38.40 7.64 10.06
CA LEU A 144 39.46 8.65 10.12
C LEU A 144 39.93 8.96 11.55
N GLU A 145 39.05 8.87 12.56
CA GLU A 145 39.43 9.07 13.97
C GLU A 145 40.60 8.17 14.36
N GLN A 146 40.63 6.91 13.90
CA GLN A 146 41.75 5.99 14.17
C GLN A 146 43.06 6.44 13.52
N CYS A 147 42.99 7.06 12.33
CA CYS A 147 44.16 7.63 11.68
C CYS A 147 44.65 8.89 12.40
N GLN A 148 43.72 9.72 12.89
CA GLN A 148 44.05 10.92 13.65
C GLN A 148 44.68 10.58 15.01
N GLU A 149 44.16 9.58 15.72
CA GLU A 149 44.77 9.06 16.95
C GLU A 149 46.19 8.53 16.70
N ALA A 150 46.40 7.83 15.58
CA ALA A 150 47.73 7.35 15.20
C ALA A 150 48.68 8.50 14.81
N GLU A 151 48.19 9.53 14.14
CA GLU A 151 48.96 10.75 13.83
C GLU A 151 49.34 11.50 15.12
N GLU A 152 48.42 11.63 16.07
CA GLU A 152 48.67 12.28 17.35
C GLU A 152 49.73 11.51 18.17
N ALA A 153 49.68 10.17 18.19
CA ALA A 153 50.71 9.35 18.81
C ALA A 153 52.09 9.51 18.16
N VAL A 154 52.14 9.67 16.82
CA VAL A 154 53.40 9.96 16.10
C VAL A 154 53.91 11.36 16.45
N VAL A 155 53.02 12.34 16.57
CA VAL A 155 53.37 13.71 16.97
C VAL A 155 53.88 13.75 18.40
N GLU A 156 53.29 13.00 19.33
CA GLU A 156 53.82 12.87 20.70
C GLU A 156 55.20 12.23 20.72
N LEU A 157 55.42 11.12 19.98
CA LEU A 157 56.75 10.53 19.83
C LEU A 157 57.78 11.53 19.26
N LEU A 158 57.39 12.33 18.27
CA LEU A 158 58.26 13.36 17.70
C LEU A 158 58.55 14.49 18.70
N LYS A 159 57.62 14.82 19.58
CA LYS A 159 57.87 15.76 20.69
C LYS A 159 58.81 15.15 21.72
N ASP A 160 58.64 13.87 22.07
CA ASP A 160 59.56 13.17 22.96
C ASP A 160 60.98 13.15 22.39
N PHE A 161 61.15 12.96 21.08
CA PHE A 161 62.46 13.08 20.41
C PHE A 161 63.00 14.51 20.33
N GLN A 162 62.13 15.53 20.35
CA GLN A 162 62.56 16.93 20.48
C GLN A 162 62.91 17.30 21.93
N GLU A 163 62.25 16.69 22.91
CA GLU A 163 62.51 16.89 24.34
C GLU A 163 63.71 16.05 24.83
N GLU A 164 63.98 14.89 24.19
CA GLU A 164 65.30 14.25 24.12
C GLU A 164 66.21 15.09 23.19
N GLU A 165 66.36 16.37 23.52
CA GLU A 165 67.52 17.13 23.09
C GLU A 165 68.75 16.36 23.56
N VAL A 166 69.45 15.76 22.61
CA VAL A 166 70.75 15.15 22.80
C VAL A 166 71.61 16.17 23.55
N ASP A 167 71.99 15.84 24.78
CA ASP A 167 72.71 16.75 25.67
C ASP A 167 73.95 17.27 24.92
N SER A 168 73.96 18.58 24.64
CA SER A 168 75.02 19.19 23.83
C SER A 168 76.41 18.93 24.43
N ASP A 169 76.46 18.77 25.75
CA ASP A 169 77.64 18.39 26.51
C ASP A 169 78.06 16.94 26.28
N GLU A 170 77.14 15.98 26.14
CA GLU A 170 77.47 14.57 25.83
C GLU A 170 77.98 14.40 24.38
N VAL A 171 77.43 15.16 23.43
CA VAL A 171 77.91 15.17 22.03
C VAL A 171 79.26 15.87 21.93
N SER A 172 79.45 16.99 22.63
CA SER A 172 80.72 17.70 22.79
C SER A 172 81.79 16.81 23.40
N ASP A 173 81.46 16.06 24.45
CA ASP A 173 82.39 15.12 25.09
C ASP A 173 82.72 13.93 24.18
N LEU A 174 81.74 13.42 23.42
CA LEU A 174 81.97 12.36 22.45
C LEU A 174 82.87 12.83 21.29
N VAL A 175 82.65 14.04 20.79
CA VAL A 175 83.48 14.67 19.74
C VAL A 175 84.91 14.90 20.26
N LYS A 176 85.08 15.45 21.48
CA LYS A 176 86.40 15.60 22.10
C LYS A 176 87.10 14.27 22.33
N ARG A 177 86.37 13.22 22.74
CA ARG A 177 86.97 11.86 22.88
C ARG A 177 87.40 11.28 21.54
N LEU A 178 86.65 11.54 20.46
CA LEU A 178 87.00 11.12 19.10
C LEU A 178 88.17 11.93 18.52
N GLU A 179 88.30 13.21 18.87
CA GLU A 179 89.47 14.05 18.58
C GLU A 179 90.71 13.57 19.34
N ILE A 180 90.60 13.27 20.65
CA ILE A 180 91.69 12.71 21.46
C ILE A 180 92.11 11.33 20.96
N ALA A 181 91.16 10.53 20.45
CA ALA A 181 91.43 9.25 19.81
C ALA A 181 92.01 9.38 18.38
N GLY A 182 92.13 10.61 17.85
CA GLY A 182 92.75 10.90 16.56
C GLY A 182 91.90 10.55 15.33
N ILE A 183 90.58 10.46 15.49
CA ILE A 183 89.66 10.00 14.42
C ILE A 183 89.13 11.18 13.59
N ILE A 184 89.06 12.40 14.15
CA ILE A 184 88.52 13.60 13.47
C ILE A 184 89.59 14.70 13.44
N GLN A 185 89.80 15.31 12.27
CA GLN A 185 90.73 16.43 12.04
C GLN A 185 89.93 17.70 11.74
N ASP A 186 90.14 18.73 12.55
CA ASP A 186 89.49 20.04 12.44
C ASP A 186 89.88 20.77 11.15
N ASN A 187 88.98 20.80 10.17
CA ASN A 187 89.01 21.72 9.03
C ASN A 187 87.58 22.22 8.79
N PHE A 188 87.17 23.24 9.54
CA PHE A 188 85.92 23.97 9.29
C PHE A 188 86.23 25.33 8.67
N GLU A 189 86.16 25.42 7.34
CA GLU A 189 85.91 26.69 6.65
C GLU A 189 84.40 26.96 6.70
N ARG A 190 84.03 28.10 7.29
CA ARG A 190 82.68 28.66 7.24
C ARG A 190 82.32 28.99 5.80
N ASP A 191 81.27 28.37 5.28
CA ASP A 191 80.51 28.96 4.18
C ASP A 191 79.03 28.95 4.56
N GLY A 192 78.47 30.15 4.69
CA GLY A 192 77.06 30.38 4.93
C GLY A 192 76.35 30.55 3.60
N ALA A 193 75.48 29.61 3.25
CA ALA A 193 74.41 29.82 2.28
C ALA A 193 73.44 28.63 2.33
N GLU A 194 72.13 28.96 2.39
CA GLU A 194 71.01 28.14 1.91
C GLU A 194 70.57 26.94 2.79
N LEU A 195 69.82 27.22 3.85
CA LEU A 195 68.84 26.26 4.39
C LEU A 195 67.46 26.85 4.76
N ASP A 196 67.28 28.17 4.70
CA ASP A 196 66.04 28.84 5.12
C ASP A 196 64.92 28.88 4.06
N THR A 197 65.12 28.31 2.86
CA THR A 197 64.12 28.38 1.77
C THR A 197 63.21 27.15 1.66
N PHE A 198 63.32 26.16 2.56
CA PHE A 198 62.58 24.90 2.43
C PHE A 198 61.33 24.76 3.33
N LEU A 199 61.01 25.74 4.17
CA LEU A 199 59.88 25.67 5.13
C LEU A 199 58.70 26.60 4.84
N LEU A 200 58.66 27.25 3.66
CA LEU A 200 57.52 28.10 3.25
C LEU A 200 56.91 27.64 1.93
N GLN A 201 56.41 26.40 1.91
CA GLN A 201 55.33 26.01 1.00
C GLN A 201 54.31 25.14 1.76
N LYS A 202 53.33 25.81 2.35
CA LYS A 202 51.96 25.30 2.51
C LYS A 202 51.00 26.49 2.52
#